data_AF-A0A0B1SX98-F1
#
_entry.id   AF-A0A0B1SX98-F1
#
_cell.length_a   1.000
_cell.length_b   1.000
_cell.length_c   1.000
_cell.angle_alpha   90.00
_cell.angle_beta   90.00
_cell.angle_gamma   90.00
#
_symmetry.space_group_name_H-M   'P 1'
#
loop_
_entity.id
_entity.type
_entity.pdbx_description
1 polymer ?
#
loop_
_entity_poly.entity_id
_entity_poly.type
_entity_poly.pdbx_seq_one_letter_code
_entity_poly.pdbx_strand_id
1 'polypeptide(L)'
;LHFRSLLALGVDVNQADRDSWTPLHYAAFYEHLDAMRALLNSGNANNLRNRDGNRAVDLCKDVPKKAWQDVARLIQNWKKIEKIQVDFLAAGNVMVQLTDGAETPASAILEEIGRELKIEPSMLRLFALWVCSESLSLQLKPDHKPLAHLNVKKWRAKVDKWTDQENSREKPRLVMRRSAHASLATELRASNNEFGLSLLYDEARQNFLGGYYPCSEKDAAHLAAISTRILYGNTAKLSDKLDLSCILPVHLLTSKEKAADMKSRTSKALKDVKSNNVASSAVGILVML
;
A
#
# COMPACT_ATOMS: atom_id res chain seq x y z
N LEU A 1 -6.41 -5.65 -28.33
CA LEU A 1 -5.36 -6.30 -27.50
C LEU A 1 -3.94 -5.81 -27.84
N HIS A 2 -3.58 -5.59 -29.12
CA HIS A 2 -2.23 -5.15 -29.52
C HIS A 2 -1.73 -3.80 -28.96
N PHE A 3 -2.61 -2.80 -28.81
CA PHE A 3 -2.17 -1.44 -28.45
C PHE A 3 -1.52 -1.33 -27.06
N ARG A 4 -2.08 -2.01 -26.05
CA ARG A 4 -1.49 -2.01 -24.68
C ARG A 4 -0.15 -2.74 -24.63
N SER A 5 0.05 -3.75 -25.48
CA SER A 5 1.33 -4.46 -25.60
C SER A 5 2.41 -3.58 -26.22
N LEU A 6 2.07 -2.74 -27.20
CA LEU A 6 3.00 -1.78 -27.80
C LEU A 6 3.45 -0.70 -26.82
N LEU A 7 2.52 -0.16 -26.01
CA LEU A 7 2.85 0.80 -24.96
C LEU A 7 3.83 0.22 -23.93
N ALA A 8 3.76 -1.09 -23.65
CA ALA A 8 4.67 -1.77 -22.73
C ALA A 8 6.10 -1.95 -23.28
N LEU A 9 6.32 -1.74 -24.59
CA LEU A 9 7.65 -1.82 -25.22
C LEU A 9 8.43 -0.48 -25.15
N GLY A 10 7.94 0.50 -24.39
CA GLY A 10 8.60 1.80 -24.26
C GLY A 10 8.49 2.68 -25.51
N VAL A 11 7.47 2.43 -26.34
CA VAL A 11 7.18 3.28 -27.49
C VAL A 11 6.84 4.69 -27.01
N ASP A 12 7.46 5.70 -27.62
CA ASP A 12 7.14 7.09 -27.33
C ASP A 12 5.69 7.40 -27.73
N VAL A 13 4.85 7.58 -26.72
CA VAL A 13 3.41 7.82 -26.87
C VAL A 13 3.08 9.19 -27.45
N ASN A 14 4.07 10.07 -27.53
CA ASN A 14 3.98 11.39 -28.14
C ASN A 14 4.58 11.43 -29.55
N GLN A 15 5.16 10.32 -30.04
CA GLN A 15 5.79 10.29 -31.36
C GLN A 15 4.77 10.67 -32.43
N ALA A 16 5.07 11.76 -33.13
CA ALA A 16 4.21 12.27 -34.17
C ALA A 16 4.64 11.74 -35.53
N ASP A 17 3.68 11.51 -36.42
CA ASP A 17 3.97 11.18 -37.82
C ASP A 17 4.38 12.43 -38.62
N ARG A 18 4.46 12.29 -39.95
CA ARG A 18 4.85 13.39 -40.83
C ARG A 18 3.92 14.58 -40.71
N ASP A 19 2.63 14.38 -40.42
CA ASP A 19 1.63 15.43 -40.30
C ASP A 19 1.45 15.93 -38.86
N SER A 20 2.42 15.62 -38.00
CA SER A 20 2.41 15.90 -36.58
C SER A 20 1.22 15.24 -35.86
N TRP A 21 0.64 14.17 -36.43
CA TRP A 21 -0.39 13.40 -35.74
C TRP A 21 0.26 12.46 -34.73
N THR A 22 -0.19 12.57 -33.49
CA THR A 22 0.20 11.68 -32.39
C THR A 22 -0.79 10.52 -32.27
N PRO A 23 -0.44 9.43 -31.56
CA PRO A 23 -1.37 8.35 -31.24
C PRO A 23 -2.68 8.84 -30.60
N LEU A 24 -2.64 9.94 -29.82
CA LEU A 24 -3.83 10.52 -29.21
C LEU A 24 -4.76 11.19 -30.24
N HIS A 25 -4.22 11.79 -31.29
CA HIS A 25 -5.03 12.33 -32.41
C HIS A 25 -5.79 11.21 -33.11
N TYR A 26 -5.11 10.12 -33.44
CA TYR A 26 -5.73 8.93 -34.05
C TYR A 26 -6.78 8.31 -33.14
N ALA A 27 -6.48 8.16 -31.85
CA ALA A 27 -7.42 7.58 -30.90
C ALA A 27 -8.68 8.44 -30.70
N ALA A 28 -8.54 9.77 -30.73
CA ALA A 28 -9.69 10.70 -30.66
C ALA A 28 -10.52 10.69 -31.95
N PHE A 29 -9.86 10.69 -33.11
CA PHE A 29 -10.51 10.68 -34.42
C PHE A 29 -11.31 9.39 -34.64
N TYR A 30 -10.77 8.23 -34.25
CA TYR A 30 -11.42 6.92 -34.39
C TYR A 30 -12.23 6.45 -33.16
N GLU A 31 -12.49 7.35 -32.19
CA GLU A 31 -13.36 7.08 -31.03
C GLU A 31 -12.88 5.93 -30.13
N HIS A 32 -11.57 5.70 -30.08
CA HIS A 32 -10.98 4.57 -29.34
C HIS A 32 -10.74 4.90 -27.87
N LEU A 33 -11.82 4.94 -27.08
CA LEU A 33 -11.81 5.25 -25.64
C LEU A 33 -10.76 4.46 -24.83
N ASP A 34 -10.59 3.17 -25.09
CA ASP A 34 -9.63 2.34 -24.36
C ASP A 34 -8.17 2.67 -24.70
N ALA A 35 -7.89 2.99 -25.97
CA ALA A 35 -6.57 3.44 -26.41
C ALA A 35 -6.27 4.82 -25.82
N MET A 36 -7.26 5.72 -25.82
CA MET A 36 -7.15 7.04 -25.23
C MET A 36 -6.87 7.00 -23.73
N ARG A 37 -7.58 6.19 -22.96
CA ARG A 37 -7.31 6.04 -21.52
C ARG A 37 -5.89 5.57 -21.27
N ALA A 38 -5.42 4.59 -22.06
CA ALA A 38 -4.06 4.09 -21.94
C ALA A 38 -3.02 5.18 -22.28
N LEU A 39 -3.24 5.94 -23.36
CA LEU A 39 -2.38 7.06 -23.76
C LEU A 39 -2.37 8.19 -22.72
N LEU A 40 -3.54 8.60 -22.24
CA LEU A 40 -3.67 9.68 -21.27
C LEU A 40 -3.04 9.29 -19.91
N ASN A 41 -3.09 8.01 -19.53
CA ASN A 41 -2.40 7.53 -18.34
C ASN A 41 -0.87 7.52 -18.50
N SER A 42 -0.33 7.22 -19.68
CA SER A 42 1.11 7.06 -19.92
C SER A 42 1.87 8.39 -20.09
N GLY A 43 1.42 9.47 -19.45
CA GLY A 43 2.15 10.76 -19.41
C GLY A 43 2.05 11.63 -20.66
N ASN A 44 1.02 11.46 -21.50
CA ASN A 44 0.90 12.13 -22.79
C ASN A 44 0.58 13.64 -22.67
N ALA A 45 1.13 14.44 -23.57
CA ALA A 45 0.85 15.87 -23.68
C ALA A 45 -0.44 16.08 -24.49
N ASN A 46 -1.58 16.11 -23.79
CA ASN A 46 -2.91 16.42 -24.34
C ASN A 46 -3.03 17.77 -25.10
N ASN A 47 -1.97 18.59 -25.06
CA ASN A 47 -1.87 19.90 -25.68
C ASN A 47 -1.10 19.91 -27.02
N LEU A 48 -0.55 18.78 -27.48
CA LEU A 48 0.14 18.70 -28.77
C LEU A 48 -0.81 19.00 -29.94
N ARG A 49 -0.30 19.69 -30.95
CA ARG A 49 -1.03 20.09 -32.15
C ARG A 49 -0.48 19.40 -33.38
N ASN A 50 -1.38 18.96 -34.26
CA ASN A 50 -1.00 18.49 -35.59
C ASN A 50 -0.66 19.68 -36.53
N ARG A 51 -0.31 19.40 -37.80
CA ARG A 51 -0.02 20.44 -38.80
C ARG A 51 -1.17 21.41 -39.07
N ASP A 52 -2.41 20.99 -38.87
CA ASP A 52 -3.60 21.84 -39.00
C ASP A 52 -3.83 22.75 -37.78
N GLY A 53 -2.96 22.65 -36.76
CA GLY A 53 -3.08 23.39 -35.51
C GLY A 53 -4.11 22.80 -34.53
N ASN A 54 -4.68 21.63 -34.83
CA ASN A 54 -5.69 20.96 -34.01
C ASN A 54 -5.02 20.11 -32.93
N ARG A 55 -5.56 20.15 -31.69
CA ARG A 55 -5.29 19.12 -30.68
C ARG A 55 -6.19 17.91 -30.91
N ALA A 56 -5.88 16.79 -30.28
CA ALA A 56 -6.72 15.58 -30.34
C ALA A 56 -8.20 15.84 -29.96
N VAL A 57 -8.46 16.71 -28.98
CA VAL A 57 -9.83 17.10 -28.60
C VAL A 57 -10.54 17.93 -29.69
N ASP A 58 -9.80 18.75 -30.42
CA ASP A 58 -10.36 19.63 -31.44
C ASP A 58 -10.89 18.82 -32.63
N LEU A 59 -10.39 17.60 -32.83
CA LEU A 59 -10.88 16.65 -33.86
C LEU A 59 -12.25 16.03 -33.54
N CYS A 60 -12.74 16.13 -32.30
CA CYS A 60 -13.94 15.42 -31.85
C CYS A 60 -14.97 16.27 -31.10
N LYS A 61 -14.57 17.38 -30.48
CA LYS A 61 -15.41 18.18 -29.58
C LYS A 61 -16.69 18.73 -30.24
N ASP A 62 -16.63 19.09 -31.52
CA ASP A 62 -17.72 19.75 -32.23
C ASP A 62 -18.61 18.74 -32.98
N VAL A 63 -18.28 17.44 -32.92
CA VAL A 63 -19.06 16.39 -33.59
C VAL A 63 -20.25 16.00 -32.69
N PRO A 64 -21.51 16.14 -33.15
CA PRO A 64 -22.70 15.86 -32.34
C PRO A 64 -23.01 14.36 -32.26
N LYS A 65 -22.00 13.52 -31.98
CA LYS A 65 -22.17 12.09 -31.70
C LYS A 65 -21.73 11.79 -30.28
N LYS A 66 -22.54 10.99 -29.58
CA LYS A 66 -22.29 10.62 -28.18
C LYS A 66 -20.88 10.08 -27.92
N ALA A 67 -20.37 9.20 -28.78
CA ALA A 67 -19.05 8.59 -28.60
C ALA A 67 -17.91 9.64 -28.73
N TRP A 68 -17.97 10.55 -29.70
CA TRP A 68 -17.04 11.68 -29.79
C TRP A 68 -17.18 12.66 -28.62
N GLN A 69 -18.40 12.91 -28.13
CA GLN A 69 -18.63 13.75 -26.94
C GLN A 69 -18.04 13.11 -25.67
N ASP A 70 -18.16 11.80 -25.50
CA ASP A 70 -17.57 11.07 -24.38
C ASP A 70 -16.03 11.09 -24.43
N VAL A 71 -15.47 10.99 -25.64
CA VAL A 71 -14.04 11.15 -25.92
C VAL A 71 -13.55 12.56 -25.62
N ALA A 72 -14.22 13.59 -26.11
CA ALA A 72 -13.86 14.98 -25.86
C ALA A 72 -13.91 15.29 -24.36
N ARG A 73 -14.97 14.83 -23.66
CA ARG A 73 -15.10 14.96 -22.21
C ARG A 73 -13.97 14.27 -21.46
N LEU A 74 -13.52 13.10 -21.92
CA LEU A 74 -12.38 12.38 -21.33
C LEU A 74 -11.09 13.19 -21.43
N ILE A 75 -10.75 13.75 -22.61
CA ILE A 75 -9.52 14.53 -22.80
C ILE A 75 -9.56 15.83 -21.98
N GLN A 76 -10.68 16.57 -22.07
CA GLN A 76 -10.82 17.89 -21.45
C GLN A 76 -10.74 17.82 -19.93
N ASN A 77 -11.32 16.78 -19.34
CA ASN A 77 -11.34 16.59 -17.89
C ASN A 77 -10.20 15.68 -17.41
N TRP A 78 -9.28 15.30 -18.29
CA TRP A 78 -8.17 14.45 -17.90
C TRP A 78 -7.23 15.21 -16.96
N LYS A 79 -7.04 14.66 -15.76
CA LYS A 79 -6.05 15.14 -14.82
C LYS A 79 -5.05 14.02 -14.57
N LYS A 80 -3.77 14.30 -14.80
CA LYS A 80 -2.70 13.37 -14.41
C LYS A 80 -2.80 13.17 -12.90
N ILE A 81 -2.86 11.91 -12.47
CA ILE A 81 -2.74 11.59 -11.05
C ILE A 81 -1.25 11.71 -10.72
N GLU A 82 -0.89 12.76 -10.01
CA GLU A 82 0.51 13.06 -9.70
C GLU A 82 0.99 12.39 -8.42
N LYS A 83 0.07 12.11 -7.49
CA LYS A 83 0.39 11.55 -6.19
C LYS A 83 -0.62 10.50 -5.78
N ILE A 84 -0.15 9.52 -5.01
CA ILE A 84 -0.97 8.50 -4.36
C ILE A 84 -0.64 8.44 -2.88
N GLN A 85 -1.67 8.25 -2.05
CA GLN A 85 -1.48 7.96 -0.64
C GLN A 85 -1.19 6.47 -0.47
N VAL A 86 -0.12 6.15 0.25
CA VAL A 86 0.19 4.79 0.69
C VAL A 86 0.18 4.78 2.21
N ASP A 87 -0.69 3.95 2.79
CA ASP A 87 -0.83 3.82 4.22
C ASP A 87 0.24 2.88 4.80
N PHE A 88 0.67 3.16 6.02
CA PHE A 88 1.35 2.23 6.90
C PHE A 88 0.33 1.77 7.94
N LEU A 89 0.20 0.46 8.17
CA LEU A 89 -0.86 -0.13 9.01
C LEU A 89 -1.16 0.65 10.30
N ALA A 90 -0.13 0.96 11.09
CA ALA A 90 -0.24 1.72 12.33
C ALA A 90 0.45 3.10 12.29
N ALA A 91 1.35 3.32 11.33
CA ALA A 91 2.35 4.38 11.38
C ALA A 91 2.01 5.62 10.53
N GLY A 92 0.76 5.73 10.05
CA GLY A 92 0.30 6.87 9.25
C GLY A 92 0.29 6.58 7.76
N ASN A 93 0.72 7.54 6.95
CA ASN A 93 0.73 7.42 5.49
C ASN A 93 1.85 8.27 4.87
N VAL A 94 2.15 7.98 3.61
CA VAL A 94 3.06 8.77 2.76
C VAL A 94 2.38 9.12 1.44
N MET A 95 2.60 10.35 0.97
CA MET A 95 2.17 10.79 -0.36
C MET A 95 3.30 10.56 -1.36
N VAL A 96 3.13 9.56 -2.23
CA VAL A 96 4.14 9.14 -3.19
C VAL A 96 3.89 9.78 -4.54
N GLN A 97 4.92 10.33 -5.16
CA GLN A 97 4.82 10.87 -6.51
C GLN A 97 4.75 9.75 -7.55
N LEU A 98 3.84 9.88 -8.51
CA LEU A 98 3.65 8.93 -9.60
C LEU A 98 4.33 9.44 -10.87
N THR A 99 5.33 8.71 -11.35
CA THR A 99 6.04 9.00 -12.60
C THR A 99 5.08 8.98 -13.80
N ASP A 100 4.28 7.92 -13.87
CA ASP A 100 3.43 7.51 -15.00
C ASP A 100 1.95 7.44 -14.62
N GLY A 101 1.55 8.18 -13.59
CA GLY A 101 0.18 8.25 -13.10
C GLY A 101 -0.42 6.87 -12.84
N ALA A 102 -1.53 6.55 -13.51
CA ALA A 102 -2.24 5.29 -13.30
C ALA A 102 -1.52 4.04 -13.82
N GLU A 103 -0.50 4.21 -14.68
CA GLU A 103 0.31 3.08 -15.16
C GLU A 103 1.55 2.82 -14.30
N THR A 104 1.83 3.65 -13.27
CA THR A 104 2.99 3.43 -12.40
C THR A 104 2.92 2.05 -11.73
N PRO A 105 3.94 1.19 -11.91
CA PRO A 105 3.94 -0.16 -11.36
C PRO A 105 4.18 -0.14 -9.83
N ALA A 106 3.75 -1.21 -9.17
CA ALA A 106 3.88 -1.34 -7.71
C ALA A 106 5.34 -1.26 -7.24
N SER A 107 6.29 -1.80 -8.02
CA SER A 107 7.73 -1.69 -7.71
C SER A 107 8.21 -0.25 -7.70
N ALA A 108 7.84 0.56 -8.70
CA ALA A 108 8.27 1.95 -8.79
C ALA A 108 7.74 2.79 -7.63
N ILE A 109 6.49 2.55 -7.20
CA ILE A 109 5.92 3.21 -6.01
C ILE A 109 6.68 2.78 -4.76
N LEU A 110 6.99 1.48 -4.61
CA LEU A 110 7.74 0.99 -3.44
C LEU A 110 9.17 1.56 -3.39
N GLU A 111 9.85 1.66 -4.54
CA GLU A 111 11.17 2.28 -4.65
C GLU A 111 11.14 3.77 -4.29
N GLU A 112 10.10 4.49 -4.73
CA GLU A 112 9.92 5.91 -4.37
C GLU A 112 9.68 6.08 -2.87
N ILE A 113 8.88 5.21 -2.24
CA ILE A 113 8.75 5.18 -0.77
C ILE A 113 10.10 4.94 -0.11
N GLY A 114 10.89 3.99 -0.62
CA GLY A 114 12.23 3.72 -0.11
C GLY A 114 13.16 4.93 -0.17
N ARG A 115 13.10 5.70 -1.27
CA ARG A 115 13.86 6.95 -1.43
C ARG A 115 13.40 8.02 -0.43
N GLU A 116 12.10 8.30 -0.37
CA GLU A 116 11.50 9.33 0.49
C GLU A 116 11.77 9.06 1.99
N LEU A 117 11.65 7.80 2.40
CA LEU A 117 11.81 7.38 3.80
C LEU A 117 13.23 6.93 4.15
N LYS A 118 14.16 6.98 3.19
CA LYS A 118 15.55 6.53 3.36
C LYS A 118 15.66 5.09 3.89
N ILE A 119 14.83 4.20 3.34
CA ILE A 119 14.86 2.76 3.64
C ILE A 119 15.88 2.10 2.71
N GLU A 120 16.87 1.43 3.30
CA GLU A 120 17.89 0.69 2.56
C GLU A 120 17.28 -0.38 1.64
N PRO A 121 17.82 -0.64 0.43
CA PRO A 121 17.26 -1.62 -0.49
C PRO A 121 17.13 -3.03 0.09
N SER A 122 18.03 -3.43 1.00
CA SER A 122 17.95 -4.72 1.69
C SER A 122 16.72 -4.85 2.57
N MET A 123 16.39 -3.78 3.31
CA MET A 123 15.21 -3.66 4.16
C MET A 123 13.94 -3.50 3.34
N LEU A 124 13.98 -2.71 2.26
CA LEU A 124 12.83 -2.47 1.39
C LEU A 124 12.29 -3.76 0.74
N ARG A 125 13.16 -4.74 0.46
CA ARG A 125 12.78 -6.08 -0.04
C ARG A 125 11.91 -6.89 0.93
N LEU A 126 11.86 -6.52 2.20
CA LEU A 126 10.99 -7.15 3.19
C LEU A 126 9.55 -6.64 3.09
N PHE A 127 9.29 -5.60 2.30
CA PHE A 127 7.98 -5.01 2.10
C PHE A 127 7.44 -5.28 0.70
N ALA A 128 6.13 -5.15 0.57
CA ALA A 128 5.42 -5.11 -0.69
C ALA A 128 4.24 -4.13 -0.57
N LEU A 129 3.68 -3.74 -1.72
CA LEU A 129 2.41 -3.02 -1.74
C LEU A 129 1.25 -4.00 -1.72
N TRP A 130 0.24 -3.67 -0.93
CA TRP A 130 -0.98 -4.43 -0.76
C TRP A 130 -2.18 -3.55 -1.04
N VAL A 131 -3.24 -4.14 -1.59
CA VAL A 131 -4.56 -3.51 -1.58
C VAL A 131 -5.36 -4.15 -0.47
N CYS A 132 -5.71 -3.33 0.51
CA CYS A 132 -6.41 -3.77 1.71
C CYS A 132 -7.75 -3.06 1.81
N SER A 133 -8.73 -3.76 2.36
CA SER A 133 -10.00 -3.22 2.81
C SER A 133 -10.38 -3.91 4.12
N GLU A 134 -11.64 -3.88 4.55
CA GLU A 134 -12.04 -4.41 5.85
C GLU A 134 -11.90 -5.94 5.87
N SER A 135 -12.43 -6.62 4.85
CA SER A 135 -12.48 -8.08 4.81
C SER A 135 -11.42 -8.74 3.93
N LEU A 136 -10.67 -7.96 3.13
CA LEU A 136 -9.78 -8.51 2.11
C LEU A 136 -8.46 -7.73 2.02
N SER A 137 -7.35 -8.46 2.08
CA SER A 137 -5.99 -7.92 1.89
C SER A 137 -5.25 -8.75 0.85
N LEU A 138 -4.75 -8.09 -0.20
CA LEU A 138 -4.07 -8.77 -1.31
C LEU A 138 -2.73 -8.11 -1.63
N GLN A 139 -1.67 -8.91 -1.62
CA GLN A 139 -0.35 -8.47 -2.07
C GLN A 139 -0.35 -8.25 -3.58
N LEU A 140 0.19 -7.11 -4.02
CA LEU A 140 0.44 -6.83 -5.42
C LEU A 140 1.77 -7.44 -5.87
N LYS A 141 1.82 -7.88 -7.12
CA LYS A 141 3.08 -8.20 -7.80
C LYS A 141 3.80 -6.91 -8.20
N PRO A 142 5.13 -6.93 -8.34
CA PRO A 142 5.93 -5.76 -8.72
C PRO A 142 5.41 -5.02 -9.97
N ASP A 143 4.93 -5.76 -10.96
CA ASP A 143 4.44 -5.27 -12.26
C ASP A 143 2.95 -4.85 -12.26
N HIS A 144 2.22 -5.11 -11.17
CA HIS A 144 0.83 -4.68 -11.07
C HIS A 144 0.71 -3.16 -11.00
N LYS A 145 -0.41 -2.62 -11.48
CA LYS A 145 -0.75 -1.19 -11.49
C LYS A 145 -1.71 -0.89 -10.34
N PRO A 146 -1.26 -0.29 -9.22
CA PRO A 146 -2.09 -0.23 -8.01
C PRO A 146 -3.39 0.55 -8.19
N LEU A 147 -3.37 1.65 -8.95
CA LEU A 147 -4.57 2.46 -9.23
C LEU A 147 -5.69 1.68 -9.92
N ALA A 148 -5.36 0.66 -10.73
CA ALA A 148 -6.35 -0.20 -11.36
C ALA A 148 -7.14 -1.06 -10.36
N HIS A 149 -6.61 -1.26 -9.15
CA HIS A 149 -7.20 -2.08 -8.09
C HIS A 149 -7.93 -1.26 -7.01
N LEU A 150 -7.79 0.07 -7.01
CA LEU A 150 -8.46 0.96 -6.05
C LEU A 150 -9.87 1.40 -6.48
N ASN A 151 -10.36 0.92 -7.63
CA ASN A 151 -11.74 1.18 -8.04
C ASN A 151 -12.73 0.42 -7.13
N VAL A 152 -13.50 1.16 -6.33
CA VAL A 152 -14.44 0.61 -5.32
C VAL A 152 -15.39 -0.43 -5.92
N LYS A 153 -16.00 -0.15 -7.08
CA LYS A 153 -16.96 -1.08 -7.72
C LYS A 153 -16.28 -2.39 -8.12
N LYS A 154 -15.10 -2.32 -8.75
CA LYS A 154 -14.34 -3.52 -9.14
C LYS A 154 -13.82 -4.28 -7.92
N TRP A 155 -13.45 -3.57 -6.86
CA TRP A 155 -12.98 -4.17 -5.62
C TRP A 155 -14.10 -4.92 -4.90
N ARG A 156 -15.27 -4.31 -4.76
CA ARG A 156 -16.46 -4.98 -4.18
C ARG A 156 -16.84 -6.25 -4.93
N ALA A 157 -16.77 -6.24 -6.25
CA ALA A 157 -16.98 -7.47 -7.05
C ALA A 157 -15.95 -8.57 -6.76
N LYS A 158 -14.72 -8.23 -6.33
CA LYS A 158 -13.74 -9.22 -5.85
C LYS A 158 -14.07 -9.73 -4.46
N VAL A 159 -14.52 -8.84 -3.56
CA VAL A 159 -14.97 -9.21 -2.21
C VAL A 159 -16.13 -10.20 -2.31
N ASP A 160 -17.16 -9.92 -3.13
CA ASP A 160 -18.29 -10.83 -3.36
C ASP A 160 -17.87 -12.18 -3.93
N LYS A 161 -16.79 -12.19 -4.72
CA LYS A 161 -16.29 -13.41 -5.37
C LYS A 161 -15.45 -14.28 -4.42
N TRP A 162 -14.74 -13.68 -3.47
CA TRP A 162 -13.69 -14.34 -2.69
C TRP A 162 -13.98 -14.39 -1.20
N THR A 163 -15.07 -13.77 -0.75
CA THR A 163 -15.46 -13.71 0.66
C THR A 163 -16.99 -13.76 0.78
N ASP A 164 -17.49 -14.16 1.94
CA ASP A 164 -18.92 -14.13 2.28
C ASP A 164 -19.34 -12.86 3.03
N GLN A 165 -18.50 -11.81 3.01
CA GLN A 165 -18.69 -10.59 3.80
C GLN A 165 -19.52 -9.54 3.06
N GLU A 166 -20.24 -8.71 3.81
CA GLU A 166 -20.98 -7.59 3.24
C GLU A 166 -20.01 -6.55 2.64
N ASN A 167 -20.19 -6.21 1.36
CA ASN A 167 -19.25 -5.34 0.66
C ASN A 167 -19.54 -3.83 0.79
N SER A 168 -20.63 -3.44 1.47
CA SER A 168 -21.17 -2.07 1.43
C SER A 168 -20.21 -1.03 2.01
N ARG A 169 -19.38 -1.46 2.98
CA ARG A 169 -18.34 -0.66 3.65
C ARG A 169 -16.95 -0.82 3.03
N GLU A 170 -16.79 -1.75 2.09
CA GLU A 170 -15.49 -2.06 1.52
C GLU A 170 -14.97 -0.89 0.70
N LYS A 171 -13.82 -0.37 1.14
CA LYS A 171 -13.08 0.72 0.52
C LYS A 171 -11.60 0.31 0.40
N PRO A 172 -11.12 -0.04 -0.81
CA PRO A 172 -9.74 -0.43 -1.00
C PRO A 172 -8.80 0.75 -0.74
N ARG A 173 -7.72 0.48 -0.04
CA ARG A 173 -6.60 1.39 0.22
C ARG A 173 -5.29 0.70 -0.13
N LEU A 174 -4.32 1.49 -0.58
CA LEU A 174 -2.97 1.01 -0.88
C LEU A 174 -2.15 1.07 0.41
N VAL A 175 -1.60 -0.05 0.83
CA VAL A 175 -0.89 -0.19 2.10
C VAL A 175 0.48 -0.80 1.83
N MET A 176 1.54 -0.25 2.43
CA MET A 176 2.83 -0.91 2.48
C MET A 176 2.85 -1.86 3.69
N ARG A 177 3.12 -3.13 3.44
CA ARG A 177 3.16 -4.18 4.48
C ARG A 177 4.33 -5.12 4.24
N ARG A 178 4.65 -5.95 5.23
CA ARG A 178 5.57 -7.07 5.08
C ARG A 178 5.20 -7.90 3.83
N SER A 179 6.19 -8.21 3.01
CA SER A 179 6.02 -9.11 1.87
C SER A 179 5.75 -10.52 2.37
N ALA A 180 4.74 -11.18 1.82
CA ALA A 180 4.47 -12.60 2.08
C ALA A 180 5.64 -13.51 1.64
N HIS A 181 6.52 -13.02 0.76
CA HIS A 181 7.73 -13.73 0.32
C HIS A 181 8.95 -13.46 1.20
N ALA A 182 8.85 -12.57 2.20
CA ALA A 182 9.95 -12.34 3.14
C ALA A 182 10.18 -13.59 3.97
N SER A 183 11.45 -14.02 4.05
CA SER A 183 11.90 -15.14 4.87
C SER A 183 12.55 -14.65 6.16
N LEU A 184 12.58 -15.50 7.19
CA LEU A 184 13.31 -15.20 8.43
C LEU A 184 14.79 -14.87 8.15
N ALA A 185 15.43 -15.60 7.24
CA ALA A 185 16.82 -15.36 6.86
C ALA A 185 17.04 -14.00 6.19
N THR A 186 16.07 -13.50 5.42
CA THR A 186 16.15 -12.16 4.82
C THR A 186 15.96 -11.07 5.86
N GLU A 187 15.08 -11.27 6.85
CA GLU A 187 14.84 -10.31 7.93
C GLU A 187 16.05 -10.14 8.83
N LEU A 188 16.64 -11.25 9.26
CA LEU A 188 17.86 -11.25 10.08
C LEU A 188 19.04 -10.53 9.40
N ARG A 189 19.09 -10.53 8.06
CA ARG A 189 20.15 -9.83 7.30
C ARG A 189 19.90 -8.34 7.10
N ALA A 190 18.66 -7.88 7.20
CA ALA A 190 18.26 -6.49 6.92
C ALA A 190 18.11 -5.64 8.21
N SER A 191 18.56 -6.16 9.36
CA SER A 191 18.35 -5.58 10.69
C SER A 191 19.16 -4.31 11.01
N ASN A 192 19.61 -3.57 10.00
CA ASN A 192 20.46 -2.38 10.16
C ASN A 192 19.71 -1.03 9.96
N ASN A 193 18.41 -1.06 9.67
CA ASN A 193 17.60 0.14 9.49
C ASN A 193 16.48 0.23 10.55
N GLU A 194 16.58 1.20 11.46
CA GLU A 194 15.66 1.34 12.61
C GLU A 194 14.22 1.64 12.19
N PHE A 195 14.02 2.48 11.17
CA PHE A 195 12.68 2.83 10.70
C PHE A 195 11.97 1.67 9.99
N GLY A 196 12.70 0.90 9.18
CA GLY A 196 12.16 -0.32 8.60
C GLY A 196 11.77 -1.34 9.67
N LEU A 197 12.63 -1.50 10.69
CA LEU A 197 12.35 -2.35 11.86
C LEU A 197 11.09 -1.89 12.60
N SER A 198 10.89 -0.58 12.78
CA SER A 198 9.69 -0.06 13.44
C SER A 198 8.42 -0.39 12.66
N LEU A 199 8.46 -0.32 11.32
CA LEU A 199 7.31 -0.69 10.48
C LEU A 199 6.96 -2.18 10.58
N LEU A 200 7.96 -3.06 10.58
CA LEU A 200 7.75 -4.50 10.79
C LEU A 200 7.21 -4.79 12.19
N TYR A 201 7.75 -4.12 13.22
CA TYR A 201 7.27 -4.25 14.59
C TYR A 201 5.81 -3.78 14.73
N ASP A 202 5.44 -2.66 14.11
CA ASP A 202 4.08 -2.13 14.16
C ASP A 202 3.07 -3.11 13.53
N GLU A 203 3.41 -3.71 12.39
CA GLU A 203 2.59 -4.76 11.77
C GLU A 203 2.50 -6.00 12.66
N ALA A 204 3.62 -6.49 13.19
CA ALA A 204 3.66 -7.65 14.06
C ALA A 204 2.85 -7.42 15.34
N ARG A 205 2.94 -6.23 15.93
CA ARG A 205 2.16 -5.83 17.10
C ARG A 205 0.67 -5.79 16.79
N GLN A 206 0.23 -5.22 15.67
CA GLN A 206 -1.19 -5.23 15.31
C GLN A 206 -1.73 -6.66 15.15
N ASN A 207 -0.97 -7.53 14.49
CA ASN A 207 -1.35 -8.94 14.33
C ASN A 207 -1.43 -9.66 15.69
N PHE A 208 -0.46 -9.41 16.57
CA PHE A 208 -0.45 -9.93 17.94
C PHE A 208 -1.66 -9.45 18.75
N LEU A 209 -1.92 -8.14 18.78
CA LEU A 209 -3.05 -7.56 19.51
C LEU A 209 -4.41 -8.04 18.95
N GLY A 210 -4.51 -8.19 17.63
CA GLY A 210 -5.68 -8.75 16.96
C GLY A 210 -5.90 -10.25 17.21
N GLY A 211 -4.92 -10.94 17.80
CA GLY A 211 -5.01 -12.39 18.07
C GLY A 211 -4.68 -13.29 16.88
N TYR A 212 -4.03 -12.75 15.83
CA TYR A 212 -3.62 -13.51 14.65
C TYR A 212 -2.34 -14.33 14.84
N TYR A 213 -1.62 -14.13 15.95
CA TYR A 213 -0.45 -14.90 16.34
C TYR A 213 -0.78 -15.75 17.58
N PRO A 214 -1.22 -17.01 17.40
CA PRO A 214 -1.45 -17.92 18.50
C PRO A 214 -0.13 -18.21 19.22
N CYS A 215 -0.08 -17.91 20.51
CA CYS A 215 1.07 -18.22 21.35
C CYS A 215 0.62 -18.60 22.76
N SER A 216 1.53 -19.17 23.55
CA SER A 216 1.21 -19.50 24.94
C SER A 216 0.97 -18.22 25.76
N GLU A 217 0.18 -18.31 26.83
CA GLU A 217 0.00 -17.16 27.73
C GLU A 217 1.32 -16.67 28.36
N LYS A 218 2.30 -17.57 28.48
CA LYS A 218 3.65 -17.21 28.91
C LYS A 218 4.34 -16.33 27.89
N ASP A 219 4.29 -16.70 26.61
CA ASP A 219 4.90 -15.95 25.51
C ASP A 219 4.15 -14.63 25.29
N ALA A 220 2.82 -14.64 25.33
CA ALA A 220 2.00 -13.43 25.26
C ALA A 220 2.36 -12.44 26.39
N ALA A 221 2.54 -12.92 27.63
CA ALA A 221 2.99 -12.08 28.73
C ALA A 221 4.40 -11.52 28.51
N HIS A 222 5.30 -12.28 27.88
CA HIS A 222 6.66 -11.85 27.56
C HIS A 222 6.66 -10.80 26.44
N LEU A 223 5.94 -11.03 25.34
CA LEU A 223 5.75 -10.08 24.24
C LEU A 223 5.09 -8.77 24.70
N ALA A 224 4.09 -8.87 25.59
CA ALA A 224 3.47 -7.71 26.22
C ALA A 224 4.47 -6.92 27.08
N ALA A 225 5.37 -7.61 27.79
CA ALA A 225 6.40 -6.97 28.59
C ALA A 225 7.42 -6.23 27.71
N ILE A 226 7.85 -6.84 26.59
CA ILE A 226 8.73 -6.17 25.63
C ILE A 226 8.01 -4.96 25.01
N SER A 227 6.77 -5.12 24.55
CA SER A 227 5.96 -4.02 24.00
C SER A 227 5.78 -2.87 25.00
N THR A 228 5.62 -3.18 26.28
CA THR A 228 5.55 -2.18 27.36
C THR A 228 6.83 -1.36 27.45
N ARG A 229 8.01 -2.00 27.33
CA ARG A 229 9.30 -1.29 27.33
C ARG A 229 9.45 -0.39 26.11
N ILE A 230 9.00 -0.84 24.94
CA ILE A 230 9.06 -0.07 23.70
C ILE A 230 8.15 1.17 23.79
N LEU A 231 6.92 1.01 24.28
CA LEU A 231 5.93 2.09 24.29
C LEU A 231 6.12 3.09 25.43
N TYR A 232 6.52 2.63 26.61
CA TYR A 232 6.51 3.42 27.84
C TYR A 232 7.90 3.59 28.48
N GLY A 233 8.94 3.00 27.88
CA GLY A 233 10.32 3.13 28.33
C GLY A 233 10.69 2.24 29.51
N ASN A 234 11.93 2.43 29.98
CA ASN A 234 12.58 1.51 30.94
C ASN A 234 12.08 1.59 32.38
N THR A 235 11.39 2.66 32.75
CA THR A 235 10.86 2.86 34.11
C THR A 235 9.38 2.51 34.22
N ALA A 236 8.77 2.07 33.11
CA ALA A 236 7.36 1.75 33.05
C ALA A 236 6.97 0.67 34.07
N LYS A 237 5.89 0.95 34.81
CA LYS A 237 5.18 -0.03 35.62
C LYS A 237 3.77 -0.16 35.07
N LEU A 238 3.24 -1.38 35.06
CA LEU A 238 1.84 -1.64 34.71
C LEU A 238 0.93 -1.06 35.80
N SER A 239 0.58 0.22 35.68
CA SER A 239 -0.39 0.86 36.56
C SER A 239 -1.82 0.38 36.26
N ASP A 240 -2.76 0.63 37.17
CA ASP A 240 -4.18 0.35 36.94
C ASP A 240 -4.82 1.24 35.87
N LYS A 241 -4.14 2.33 35.47
CA LYS A 241 -4.58 3.22 34.40
C LYS A 241 -4.10 2.80 33.01
N LEU A 242 -3.22 1.79 32.92
CA LEU A 242 -2.69 1.33 31.64
C LEU A 242 -3.75 0.50 30.89
N ASP A 243 -4.06 0.89 29.66
CA ASP A 243 -4.91 0.10 28.79
C ASP A 243 -4.17 -1.15 28.31
N LEU A 244 -4.59 -2.31 28.84
CA LEU A 244 -4.00 -3.60 28.49
C LEU A 244 -4.24 -3.98 27.01
N SER A 245 -5.28 -3.43 26.36
CA SER A 245 -5.53 -3.68 24.94
C SER A 245 -4.42 -3.14 24.03
N CYS A 246 -3.59 -2.22 24.54
CA CYS A 246 -2.43 -1.72 23.80
C CYS A 246 -1.25 -2.71 23.75
N ILE A 247 -1.22 -3.72 24.62
CA ILE A 247 -0.06 -4.60 24.81
C ILE A 247 -0.42 -6.09 24.88
N LEU A 248 -1.69 -6.45 25.00
CA LEU A 248 -2.17 -7.84 25.07
C LEU A 248 -3.20 -8.14 23.99
N PRO A 249 -3.24 -9.38 23.47
CA PRO A 249 -4.24 -9.81 22.50
C PRO A 249 -5.67 -9.69 23.02
N VAL A 250 -6.59 -9.27 22.16
CA VAL A 250 -8.01 -9.07 22.51
C VAL A 250 -8.68 -10.31 23.10
N HIS A 251 -8.31 -11.50 22.64
CA HIS A 251 -8.86 -12.76 23.13
C HIS A 251 -8.39 -13.15 24.55
N LEU A 252 -7.32 -12.51 25.07
CA LEU A 252 -6.86 -12.66 26.46
C LEU A 252 -7.45 -11.61 27.40
N LEU A 253 -8.29 -10.71 26.90
CA LEU A 253 -8.94 -9.64 27.66
C LEU A 253 -10.46 -9.83 27.75
N THR A 254 -10.93 -11.08 27.65
CA THR A 254 -12.36 -11.44 27.62
C THR A 254 -13.07 -11.26 28.96
N SER A 255 -12.35 -11.31 30.08
CA SER A 255 -12.90 -11.12 31.43
C SER A 255 -11.95 -10.31 32.30
N LYS A 256 -12.48 -9.69 33.36
CA LYS A 256 -11.67 -8.91 34.32
C LYS A 256 -10.66 -9.80 35.05
N GLU A 257 -11.05 -11.02 35.41
CA GLU A 257 -10.21 -12.02 36.06
C GLU A 257 -9.05 -12.42 35.14
N LYS A 258 -9.36 -12.69 33.86
CA LYS A 258 -8.34 -13.09 32.89
C LYS A 258 -7.36 -11.95 32.60
N ALA A 259 -7.88 -10.73 32.45
CA ALA A 259 -7.06 -9.54 32.27
C ALA A 259 -6.15 -9.30 33.49
N ALA A 260 -6.64 -9.53 34.72
CA ALA A 260 -5.85 -9.39 35.94
C ALA A 260 -4.74 -10.46 36.05
N ASP A 261 -5.02 -11.72 35.72
CA ASP A 261 -4.02 -12.80 35.63
C ASP A 261 -2.93 -12.44 34.61
N MET A 262 -3.31 -12.04 33.39
CA MET A 262 -2.36 -11.65 32.36
C MET A 262 -1.53 -10.43 32.77
N LYS A 263 -2.14 -9.41 33.39
CA LYS A 263 -1.42 -8.25 33.94
C LYS A 263 -0.36 -8.67 34.97
N SER A 264 -0.69 -9.60 35.86
CA SER A 264 0.23 -10.13 36.86
C SER A 264 1.42 -10.83 36.20
N ARG A 265 1.16 -11.69 35.21
CA ARG A 265 2.20 -12.41 34.46
C ARG A 265 3.09 -11.45 33.67
N THR A 266 2.52 -10.48 32.97
CA THR A 266 3.28 -9.44 32.24
C THR A 266 4.13 -8.62 33.21
N SER A 267 3.62 -8.26 34.39
CA SER A 267 4.38 -7.54 35.41
C SER A 267 5.57 -8.34 35.93
N LYS A 268 5.44 -9.67 36.00
CA LYS A 268 6.56 -10.57 36.35
C LYS A 268 7.59 -10.61 35.22
N ALA A 269 7.16 -10.86 33.98
CA ALA A 269 8.03 -10.90 32.81
C ALA A 269 8.78 -9.57 32.57
N LEU A 270 8.16 -8.43 32.89
CA LEU A 270 8.76 -7.10 32.76
C LEU A 270 10.04 -6.91 33.59
N LYS A 271 10.21 -7.69 34.66
CA LYS A 271 11.43 -7.69 35.49
C LYS A 271 12.60 -8.37 34.76
N ASP A 272 12.30 -9.32 33.87
CA ASP A 272 13.29 -10.14 33.17
C ASP A 272 13.75 -9.50 31.85
N VAL A 273 12.92 -8.62 31.25
CA VAL A 273 13.27 -7.86 30.05
C VAL A 273 14.30 -6.78 30.41
N LYS A 274 15.58 -7.04 30.11
CA LYS A 274 16.70 -6.13 30.35
C LYS A 274 16.59 -4.84 29.53
N SER A 275 17.14 -3.75 30.07
CA SER A 275 17.14 -2.38 29.54
C SER A 275 17.89 -2.13 28.22
N ASN A 276 18.32 -3.17 27.51
CA ASN A 276 19.26 -3.01 26.38
C ASN A 276 18.54 -2.96 25.03
N ASN A 277 18.61 -1.77 24.43
CA ASN A 277 18.25 -1.38 23.06
C ASN A 277 16.89 -1.88 22.55
N VAL A 278 15.96 -0.92 22.44
CA VAL A 278 14.66 -1.04 21.76
C VAL A 278 14.82 -1.70 20.39
N ALA A 279 15.89 -1.39 19.63
CA ALA A 279 16.19 -2.02 18.35
C ALA A 279 16.50 -3.53 18.43
N SER A 280 17.27 -3.98 19.43
CA SER A 280 17.54 -5.41 19.66
C SER A 280 16.27 -6.14 20.14
N SER A 281 15.44 -5.45 20.92
CA SER A 281 14.19 -5.98 21.45
C SER A 281 13.09 -6.10 20.37
N ALA A 282 13.00 -5.15 19.44
CA ALA A 282 12.10 -5.20 18.29
C ALA A 282 12.50 -6.31 17.31
N VAL A 283 13.81 -6.48 17.05
CA VAL A 283 14.34 -7.64 16.31
C VAL A 283 14.04 -8.94 17.05
N GLY A 284 14.17 -8.96 18.37
CA GLY A 284 13.79 -10.12 19.20
C GLY A 284 12.30 -10.49 19.09
N ILE A 285 11.40 -9.50 19.06
CA ILE A 285 9.97 -9.71 18.82
C ILE A 285 9.71 -10.24 17.41
N LEU A 286 10.39 -9.70 16.40
CA LEU A 286 10.29 -10.16 15.01
C LEU A 286 10.86 -11.58 14.80
N VAL A 287 11.79 -12.01 15.65
CA VAL A 287 12.34 -13.38 15.63
C VAL A 287 11.47 -14.35 16.44
N MET A 288 10.73 -13.86 17.45
CA MET A 288 9.84 -14.67 18.28
C MET A 288 8.43 -14.87 17.67
N LEU A 289 7.99 -13.95 16.80
CA LEU A 289 6.70 -13.99 16.10
C LEU A 289 6.86 -14.55 14.67
#